data_AF-A0A6P0T7J8-F1
#
_entry.id   AF-A0A6P0T7J8-F1
#
_cell.length_a   1.000
_cell.length_b   1.000
_cell.length_c   1.000
_cell.angle_alpha   90.00
_cell.angle_beta   90.00
_cell.angle_gamma   90.00
#
_symmetry.space_group_name_H-M   'P 1'
#
loop_
_entity.id
_entity.type
_entity.pdbx_description
1 polymer ?
#
loop_
_entity_poly.entity_id
_entity_poly.type
_entity_poly.pdbx_seq_one_letter_code
_entity_poly.pdbx_strand_id
1 'polypeptide(L)' 'MIQTEVSAVTPFRKKLQAPLSKDRITVLQINLGKRCNLACAHCHVEAGPKRTEELSPEICDQLIK' A
#
# COMPACT_ATOMS: atom_id res chain seq x y z
N MET A 1 -31.44 -1.49 29.47
CA MET A 1 -30.03 -1.02 29.49
C MET A 1 -29.15 -2.26 29.41
N ILE A 2 -28.55 -2.54 28.25
CA ILE A 2 -27.64 -3.68 28.09
C ILE A 2 -26.25 -3.18 28.44
N GLN A 3 -25.70 -3.63 29.56
CA GLN A 3 -24.31 -3.37 29.95
C GLN A 3 -23.41 -4.22 29.05
N THR A 4 -22.69 -3.57 28.15
CA THR A 4 -21.67 -4.23 27.34
C THR A 4 -20.42 -4.36 28.21
N GLU A 5 -20.09 -5.58 28.64
CA GLU A 5 -18.81 -5.84 29.30
C GLU A 5 -17.68 -5.54 28.31
N VAL A 6 -16.93 -4.47 28.57
CA VAL A 6 -15.74 -4.14 27.79
C VAL A 6 -14.64 -5.10 28.22
N SER A 7 -14.46 -6.18 27.45
CA SER A 7 -13.33 -7.09 27.62
C SER A 7 -12.02 -6.28 27.65
N ALA A 8 -11.16 -6.58 28.62
CA ALA A 8 -9.92 -5.86 28.84
C ALA A 8 -8.99 -6.03 27.63
N VAL A 9 -8.91 -5.00 26.77
CA VAL A 9 -8.04 -5.01 25.59
C VAL A 9 -6.58 -4.87 26.06
N THR A 10 -5.74 -5.83 25.68
CA THR A 10 -4.29 -5.74 25.94
C THR A 10 -3.69 -4.63 25.08
N PRO A 11 -3.04 -3.61 25.66
CA PRO A 11 -2.36 -2.58 24.87
C PRO A 11 -1.29 -3.20 23.96
N PHE A 12 -1.27 -2.82 22.67
CA PHE A 12 -0.33 -3.33 21.67
C PHE A 12 1.12 -3.35 22.15
N ARG A 13 1.56 -2.27 22.80
CA ARG A 13 2.91 -2.16 23.39
C ARG A 13 3.24 -3.24 24.42
N LYS A 14 2.27 -3.71 25.21
CA LYS A 14 2.46 -4.78 26.20
C LYS A 14 2.54 -6.15 25.52
N LYS A 15 1.89 -6.32 24.35
CA LYS A 15 1.93 -7.56 23.57
C LYS A 15 3.25 -7.74 22.83
N LEU A 16 3.87 -6.65 22.38
CA LEU A 16 5.11 -6.69 21.61
C LEU A 16 6.31 -7.30 22.36
N GLN A 17 6.38 -7.12 23.69
CA GLN A 17 7.46 -7.64 24.58
C GLN A 17 8.89 -7.19 24.25
N ALA A 18 9.13 -6.62 23.07
CA ALA A 18 10.38 -6.02 22.60
C ALA A 18 10.05 -4.90 21.57
N PRO A 19 11.00 -3.99 21.27
CA PRO A 19 10.82 -3.02 20.20
C PRO A 19 10.63 -3.69 18.84
N LEU A 20 9.55 -3.34 18.13
CA LEU A 20 9.36 -3.72 16.73
C LEU A 20 10.18 -2.77 15.86
N SER A 21 11.26 -3.29 15.27
CA SER A 21 12.11 -2.54 14.34
C SER A 21 11.83 -2.98 12.90
N LYS A 22 12.02 -2.06 11.95
CA LYS A 22 11.86 -2.37 10.53
C LYS A 22 13.12 -3.09 10.02
N ASP A 23 12.91 -4.04 9.12
CA ASP A 23 14.00 -4.61 8.34
C ASP A 23 14.51 -3.61 7.29
N ARG A 24 15.67 -3.94 6.70
CA ARG A 24 16.21 -3.21 5.56
C ARG A 24 15.25 -3.35 4.37
N ILE A 25 14.99 -2.24 3.68
CA ILE A 25 14.22 -2.24 2.43
C ILE A 25 15.05 -2.95 1.35
N THR A 26 14.49 -4.01 0.77
CA THR A 26 15.10 -4.80 -0.31
C THR A 26 14.37 -4.67 -1.64
N VAL A 27 13.13 -4.16 -1.62
CA VAL A 27 12.26 -4.05 -2.80
C VAL A 27 11.59 -2.68 -2.81
N LEU A 28 11.59 -2.04 -3.99
CA LEU A 28 10.82 -0.84 -4.28
C LEU A 28 9.88 -1.16 -5.45
N GLN A 29 8.57 -0.99 -5.24
CA GLN A 29 7.56 -1.10 -6.29
C GLN A 29 7.06 0.30 -6.66
N ILE A 30 7.00 0.59 -7.95
CA ILE A 30 6.60 1.89 -8.47
C ILE A 30 5.47 1.67 -9.47
N ASN A 31 4.37 2.38 -9.30
CA ASN A 31 3.33 2.44 -10.33
C ASN A 31 3.82 3.33 -11.47
N LEU A 32 3.97 2.75 -12.65
CA LEU A 32 4.36 3.51 -13.84
C LEU A 32 3.23 4.40 -14.37
N GLY A 33 2.01 4.15 -13.96
CA GLY A 33 0.83 4.90 -14.39
C GLY A 33 -0.46 4.23 -13.95
N LYS A 34 -1.58 4.71 -14.50
CA LYS A 34 -2.91 4.13 -14.33
C LYS A 34 -3.49 3.58 -15.62
N ARG A 35 -2.77 3.67 -16.74
CA ARG A 35 -3.21 3.07 -18.01
C ARG A 35 -3.10 1.55 -17.95
N CYS A 36 -4.22 0.87 -18.16
CA CYS A 36 -4.31 -0.59 -18.17
C CYS A 36 -5.34 -1.01 -19.22
N ASN A 37 -5.15 -2.16 -19.86
CA ASN A 37 -6.10 -2.66 -20.87
C ASN A 37 -7.39 -3.26 -20.26
N LEU A 38 -7.51 -3.30 -18.94
CA LEU A 38 -8.66 -3.84 -18.21
C LEU A 38 -9.22 -2.82 -17.21
N ALA A 39 -10.49 -2.99 -16.84
CA ALA A 39 -11.18 -2.21 -15.81
C ALA A 39 -11.76 -3.17 -14.75
N CYS A 40 -10.90 -3.67 -13.87
CA CYS A 40 -11.29 -4.69 -12.88
C CYS A 40 -12.04 -4.07 -11.70
N ALA A 41 -13.12 -4.73 -11.25
CA ALA A 41 -13.94 -4.28 -10.12
C ALA A 41 -13.19 -4.23 -8.76
N HIS A 42 -12.03 -4.90 -8.67
CA HIS A 42 -11.18 -4.96 -7.48
C HIS A 42 -9.85 -4.20 -7.68
N CYS A 43 -9.78 -3.28 -8.65
CA CYS A 43 -8.56 -2.50 -8.89
C CYS A 43 -8.39 -1.40 -7.84
N HIS A 44 -7.55 -1.64 -6.83
CA HIS A 44 -7.28 -0.65 -5.78
C HIS A 44 -6.58 0.63 -6.29
N VAL A 45 -5.87 0.56 -7.42
CA VAL A 45 -5.18 1.70 -8.04
C VAL A 45 -6.10 2.51 -8.95
N GLU A 46 -7.28 1.97 -9.27
CA GLU A 46 -8.25 2.54 -10.21
C GLU A 46 -7.65 2.74 -11.61
N ALA A 47 -6.85 1.77 -12.06
CA ALA A 47 -6.32 1.72 -13.40
C ALA A 47 -7.42 1.36 -14.41
N GLY A 48 -7.25 1.77 -15.67
CA GLY A 48 -8.25 1.50 -16.70
C GLY A 48 -7.84 1.90 -18.11
N PRO A 49 -8.61 1.48 -19.13
CA PRO A 49 -8.28 1.68 -20.55
C PRO A 49 -8.43 3.14 -21.00
N LYS A 50 -9.17 3.95 -20.24
CA LYS A 50 -9.38 5.38 -20.50
C LYS A 50 -8.46 6.28 -19.67
N ARG A 51 -7.60 5.71 -18.83
CA ARG A 51 -6.62 6.48 -18.06
C ARG A 51 -5.46 6.90 -18.96
N THR A 52 -4.94 8.09 -18.71
CA THR A 52 -3.84 8.69 -19.49
C THR A 52 -2.63 9.02 -18.63
N GLU A 53 -2.73 8.81 -17.31
CA GLU A 53 -1.63 9.03 -16.39
C GLU A 53 -0.57 7.93 -16.58
N GLU A 54 0.58 8.33 -17.08
CA GLU A 54 1.76 7.49 -17.28
C GLU A 54 3.00 8.33 -16.96
N LEU A 55 4.03 7.70 -16.39
CA LEU A 55 5.35 8.29 -16.26
C LEU A 55 5.92 8.56 -17.65
N SER A 56 6.64 9.67 -17.78
CA SER A 56 7.37 9.95 -19.02
C SER A 56 8.60 9.04 -19.12
N PRO A 57 9.08 8.74 -20.34
CA PRO A 57 10.30 7.97 -20.54
C PRO A 57 11.50 8.54 -19.78
N GLU A 58 11.63 9.87 -19.71
CA GLU A 58 12.73 10.55 -19.04
C GLU A 58 12.71 10.33 -17.51
N ILE A 59 11.51 10.18 -16.92
CA ILE A 59 11.39 9.85 -15.49
C ILE A 59 11.66 8.35 -15.28
N CYS A 60 11.18 7.47 -16.17
CA CYS A 60 11.49 6.04 -16.11
C CYS A 60 13.00 5.79 -16.12
N ASP A 61 13.76 6.51 -16.95
CA ASP A 61 15.23 6.40 -17.01
C ASP A 61 15.92 6.83 -15.72
N GLN A 62 15.32 7.73 -14.94
CA GLN A 62 15.84 8.13 -13.63
C GLN A 62 15.63 7.06 -12.55
N LEU A 63 14.71 6.11 -12.75
CA LEU A 63 14.42 5.05 -11.78
C LEU A 63 15.41 3.87 -11.83
N ILE A 64 16.15 3.73 -12.94
CA ILE A 64 17.02 2.57 -13.22
C ILE A 64 18.51 2.90 -13.00
N LYS A 65 18.85 4.18 -12.79
CA LYS A 65 20.23 4.64 -12.59
C LYS A 65 20.73 4.49 -11.17
#